data_AF-A0A8E0RSH4-F1
#
_entry.id   AF-A0A8E0RSH4-F1
#
_cell.length_a   1.000
_cell.length_b   1.000
_cell.length_c   1.000
_cell.angle_alpha   90.00
_cell.angle_beta   90.00
_cell.angle_gamma   90.00
#
_symmetry.space_group_name_H-M   'P 1'
#
loop_
_entity.id
_entity.type
_entity.pdbx_description
1 polymer ?
#
loop_
_entity_poly.entity_id
_entity_poly.type
_entity_poly.pdbx_seq_one_letter_code
_entity_poly.pdbx_strand_id
1 'polypeptide(L)'
;DDDADDGADDDDDADDDADDDDDDDDADDDADDDEDDDEDDENDEWLMLMMNDDDDDDEYDELQICIDLRSSLATTFRLRNLLLQRAAWGLSHTRVPTESRPGHVAMLGGFYEDVASITKGWQANAVAFDSLFNRTLRGWAWGTHEVVQMFGHGRSGYVKIQSSPDELNDLTKHNTTELDAWVVERFIESLKDKTSGFFSQDPAGPLEEDRTRRGHIAFLHLDAADHVGHSSKPSSDEYKLMLRHLDGQVARVVKAVIQAQGSNKVAFVFTADHGMTEWGSHGAGSLHETVTPLLVWGAGFAGPDPMPKPVQTKEVDQYGLPSHSYGRRRRELKQADLCPLMAGVLGVPIPLNSVVRLWF
;
A
#
# COMPACT_ATOMS: atom_id res chain seq x y z
N ASP A 1 -107.94 -68.05 -23.06
CA ASP A 1 -108.16 -66.89 -23.94
C ASP A 1 -107.39 -65.66 -23.43
N ASP A 2 -106.06 -65.53 -23.50
CA ASP A 2 -104.90 -66.45 -23.58
C ASP A 2 -103.62 -65.64 -23.24
N ASP A 3 -102.57 -66.31 -22.73
CA ASP A 3 -101.11 -66.19 -22.99
C ASP A 3 -100.44 -64.78 -23.07
N ALA A 4 -99.38 -64.46 -22.29
CA ALA A 4 -97.95 -64.88 -22.37
C ALA A 4 -97.18 -64.23 -23.54
N ASP A 5 -95.87 -63.89 -23.52
CA ASP A 5 -94.79 -63.69 -22.50
C ASP A 5 -93.80 -62.64 -23.13
N ASP A 6 -92.56 -62.28 -22.73
CA ASP A 6 -91.49 -62.80 -21.85
C ASP A 6 -90.82 -61.60 -21.06
N GLY A 7 -89.51 -61.33 -20.82
CA GLY A 7 -88.17 -61.85 -21.20
C GLY A 7 -87.45 -60.99 -22.28
N ALA A 8 -86.11 -60.87 -22.39
CA ALA A 8 -84.91 -61.06 -21.53
C ALA A 8 -83.63 -60.73 -22.39
N ASP A 9 -82.47 -60.39 -21.77
CA ASP A 9 -81.08 -60.38 -22.32
C ASP A 9 -80.78 -59.44 -23.56
N ASP A 10 -79.56 -59.04 -23.96
CA ASP A 10 -78.27 -58.67 -23.30
C ASP A 10 -77.35 -57.90 -24.32
N ASP A 11 -76.10 -57.60 -23.94
CA ASP A 11 -74.87 -57.31 -24.77
C ASP A 11 -74.64 -55.96 -25.51
N ASP A 12 -73.39 -55.45 -25.36
CA ASP A 12 -72.46 -54.69 -26.25
C ASP A 12 -72.96 -53.40 -26.99
N ASP A 13 -72.17 -52.41 -27.49
CA ASP A 13 -70.73 -52.10 -27.71
C ASP A 13 -70.68 -50.53 -27.91
N ALA A 14 -69.62 -49.70 -27.82
CA ALA A 14 -68.17 -49.78 -27.55
C ALA A 14 -67.63 -48.34 -27.20
N ASP A 15 -66.30 -48.13 -27.20
CA ASP A 15 -65.49 -46.88 -27.36
C ASP A 15 -65.53 -45.76 -26.28
N ASP A 16 -64.44 -45.02 -25.95
CA ASP A 16 -63.00 -45.35 -25.76
C ASP A 16 -62.28 -44.16 -25.07
N ASP A 17 -60.95 -44.24 -24.85
CA ASP A 17 -60.01 -43.22 -24.30
C ASP A 17 -60.22 -42.84 -22.80
N ALA A 18 -59.49 -43.37 -21.80
CA ALA A 18 -58.03 -43.36 -21.53
C ALA A 18 -57.53 -42.02 -20.91
N ASP A 19 -57.13 -41.98 -19.62
CA ASP A 19 -55.75 -42.18 -19.08
C ASP A 19 -55.01 -40.81 -18.98
N ASP A 20 -54.23 -40.42 -17.97
CA ASP A 20 -53.70 -41.02 -16.72
C ASP A 20 -53.54 -39.91 -15.65
N ASP A 21 -53.71 -40.23 -14.35
CA ASP A 21 -52.73 -40.24 -13.23
C ASP A 21 -51.49 -39.27 -13.27
N ASP A 22 -50.88 -38.78 -12.17
CA ASP A 22 -50.82 -39.24 -10.75
C ASP A 22 -50.40 -38.11 -9.75
N ASP A 23 -50.60 -38.40 -8.45
CA ASP A 23 -49.80 -38.09 -7.23
C ASP A 23 -49.41 -36.66 -6.69
N ASP A 24 -49.73 -36.52 -5.39
CA ASP A 24 -48.93 -36.14 -4.19
C ASP A 24 -48.62 -34.70 -3.67
N ASP A 25 -48.59 -34.69 -2.31
CA ASP A 25 -47.96 -33.82 -1.31
C ASP A 25 -48.32 -32.31 -1.21
N ASP A 26 -49.31 -32.00 -0.35
CA ASP A 26 -49.41 -30.72 0.38
C ASP A 26 -48.24 -30.60 1.37
N ALA A 27 -47.29 -29.69 1.12
CA ALA A 27 -46.13 -29.44 2.00
C ALA A 27 -46.45 -28.42 3.13
N ASP A 28 -45.74 -28.54 4.26
CA ASP A 28 -45.87 -27.63 5.40
C ASP A 28 -45.36 -26.20 5.09
N ASP A 29 -46.20 -25.19 5.30
CA ASP A 29 -45.82 -23.76 5.35
C ASP A 29 -45.08 -23.46 6.69
N ASP A 30 -43.87 -24.00 6.87
CA ASP A 30 -42.92 -23.47 7.84
C ASP A 30 -42.36 -22.15 7.29
N ALA A 31 -42.79 -21.04 7.87
CA ALA A 31 -42.30 -19.71 7.52
C ALA A 31 -40.91 -19.49 8.11
N ASP A 32 -39.88 -19.74 7.31
CA ASP A 32 -38.53 -19.24 7.58
C ASP A 32 -38.56 -17.70 7.64
N ASP A 33 -38.49 -17.15 8.84
CA ASP A 33 -38.04 -15.78 9.06
C ASP A 33 -36.54 -15.74 8.68
N ASP A 34 -36.26 -15.54 7.39
CA ASP A 34 -34.95 -15.11 6.90
C ASP A 34 -34.64 -13.74 7.54
N GLU A 35 -34.10 -13.75 8.76
CA GLU A 35 -33.33 -12.63 9.27
C GLU A 35 -32.14 -12.47 8.31
N ASP A 36 -32.21 -11.47 7.43
CA ASP A 36 -31.09 -10.93 6.66
C ASP A 36 -30.02 -10.45 7.67
N ASP A 37 -29.24 -11.40 8.21
CA ASP A 37 -27.89 -11.17 8.72
C ASP A 37 -27.07 -10.69 7.51
N ASP A 38 -27.19 -9.38 7.23
CA ASP A 38 -26.09 -8.57 6.69
C ASP A 38 -24.91 -8.80 7.64
N GLU A 39 -24.19 -9.93 7.46
CA GLU A 39 -22.83 -10.07 7.96
C GLU A 39 -22.08 -8.85 7.43
N ASP A 40 -21.78 -7.90 8.33
CA ASP A 40 -20.80 -6.84 8.12
C ASP A 40 -19.49 -7.56 7.76
N ASP A 41 -19.32 -7.86 6.46
CA ASP A 41 -18.16 -8.50 5.85
C ASP A 41 -17.00 -7.57 6.15
N GLU A 42 -16.34 -7.78 7.30
CA GLU A 42 -15.37 -6.86 7.89
C GLU A 42 -14.16 -6.81 6.95
N ASN A 43 -14.29 -5.92 5.96
CA ASN A 43 -13.38 -5.81 4.84
C ASN A 43 -12.09 -5.17 5.35
N ASP A 44 -11.25 -6.06 5.89
CA ASP A 44 -9.90 -5.81 6.35
C ASP A 44 -9.21 -4.78 5.45
N GLU A 45 -8.90 -3.61 6.01
CA GLU A 45 -8.28 -2.52 5.24
C GLU A 45 -6.80 -2.82 4.99
N TRP A 46 -6.39 -2.84 3.73
CA TRP A 46 -5.01 -3.17 3.34
C TRP A 46 -4.26 -1.91 2.94
N LEU A 47 -3.13 -1.64 3.59
CA LEU A 47 -2.22 -0.57 3.21
C LEU A 47 -0.85 -1.11 2.85
N MET A 48 -0.23 -0.54 1.81
CA MET A 48 1.15 -0.81 1.45
C MET A 48 1.94 0.49 1.30
N LEU A 49 2.94 0.65 2.15
CA LEU A 49 3.95 1.69 2.07
C LEU A 49 5.17 1.13 1.32
N MET A 50 5.41 1.64 0.12
CA MET A 50 6.67 1.47 -0.60
C MET A 50 7.51 2.71 -0.31
N MET A 51 8.71 2.51 0.22
CA MET A 51 9.60 3.59 0.59
C MET A 51 10.93 3.42 -0.11
N ASN A 52 11.38 4.47 -0.79
CA ASN A 52 12.75 4.60 -1.26
C ASN A 52 13.59 5.19 -0.11
N ASP A 53 14.74 4.61 0.22
CA ASP A 53 15.82 5.34 0.90
C ASP A 53 16.43 6.27 -0.19
N ASP A 54 16.36 7.59 0.00
CA ASP A 54 16.71 8.68 -0.96
C ASP A 54 15.71 9.07 -2.09
N ASP A 55 15.72 10.36 -2.47
CA ASP A 55 15.34 10.98 -3.77
C ASP A 55 15.94 12.42 -3.85
N ASP A 56 16.67 12.77 -4.92
CA ASP A 56 17.53 13.99 -5.03
C ASP A 56 16.94 15.15 -5.87
N ASP A 57 17.51 16.35 -5.72
CA ASP A 57 17.31 17.53 -6.60
C ASP A 57 18.63 18.04 -7.20
N ASP A 58 18.67 18.24 -8.53
CA ASP A 58 19.85 18.69 -9.30
C ASP A 58 19.70 20.19 -9.63
N GLU A 59 20.70 21.03 -9.29
CA GLU A 59 20.59 22.48 -9.55
C GLU A 59 20.42 22.69 -11.08
N TYR A 60 19.27 23.30 -11.45
CA TYR A 60 18.77 23.54 -12.81
C TYR A 60 17.79 22.52 -13.48
N ASP A 61 17.04 21.64 -12.78
CA ASP A 61 15.64 21.31 -13.25
C ASP A 61 14.54 20.82 -12.23
N GLU A 62 14.75 20.69 -10.90
CA GLU A 62 13.73 20.59 -9.78
C GLU A 62 13.20 19.20 -9.24
N LEU A 63 13.98 18.44 -8.45
CA LEU A 63 13.74 17.13 -7.75
C LEU A 63 13.54 15.89 -8.64
N GLN A 64 14.53 15.06 -8.98
CA GLN A 64 14.53 14.17 -10.16
C GLN A 64 13.28 13.28 -10.38
N ILE A 65 12.65 12.66 -9.37
CA ILE A 65 11.34 11.98 -9.60
C ILE A 65 10.23 13.00 -9.89
N CYS A 66 10.19 14.14 -9.19
CA CYS A 66 9.25 15.23 -9.44
C CYS A 66 9.57 16.07 -10.72
N ILE A 67 10.83 16.15 -11.18
CA ILE A 67 11.26 16.67 -12.50
C ILE A 67 10.75 15.75 -13.59
N ASP A 68 10.93 14.44 -13.45
CA ASP A 68 10.49 13.54 -14.50
C ASP A 68 8.97 13.65 -14.64
N LEU A 69 8.23 13.78 -13.54
CA LEU A 69 6.81 14.14 -13.49
C LEU A 69 6.48 15.56 -14.04
N ARG A 70 7.46 16.32 -14.54
CA ARG A 70 7.35 17.67 -15.13
C ARG A 70 7.92 17.75 -16.56
N SER A 71 9.23 17.60 -16.79
CA SER A 71 9.93 18.07 -18.00
C SER A 71 10.28 17.00 -19.05
N SER A 72 10.64 15.77 -18.65
CA SER A 72 11.24 14.76 -19.58
C SER A 72 10.50 13.42 -19.66
N LEU A 73 10.07 12.85 -18.53
CA LEU A 73 9.22 11.65 -18.41
C LEU A 73 9.76 10.33 -18.98
N ALA A 74 10.99 10.30 -19.47
CA ALA A 74 11.58 9.14 -20.12
C ALA A 74 12.05 8.06 -19.13
N THR A 75 12.20 8.42 -17.85
CA THR A 75 12.78 7.57 -16.80
C THR A 75 11.69 6.84 -16.00
N THR A 76 10.73 7.58 -15.43
CA THR A 76 9.74 7.08 -14.47
C THR A 76 8.31 7.03 -15.05
N PHE A 77 8.17 6.35 -16.20
CA PHE A 77 6.93 6.29 -16.96
C PHE A 77 5.75 5.66 -16.19
N ARG A 78 5.98 4.71 -15.30
CA ARG A 78 4.90 4.02 -14.55
C ARG A 78 4.38 4.88 -13.40
N LEU A 79 5.27 5.49 -12.60
CA LEU A 79 4.94 6.47 -11.57
C LEU A 79 4.18 7.66 -12.15
N ARG A 80 4.59 8.16 -13.33
CA ARG A 80 3.81 9.15 -14.10
C ARG A 80 2.37 8.70 -14.36
N ASN A 81 2.18 7.49 -14.87
CA ASN A 81 0.82 7.02 -15.21
C ASN A 81 -0.06 6.90 -13.96
N LEU A 82 0.52 6.59 -12.79
CA LEU A 82 -0.18 6.68 -11.50
C LEU A 82 -0.60 8.13 -11.22
N LEU A 83 0.33 9.10 -11.19
CA LEU A 83 0.01 10.53 -10.97
C LEU A 83 -1.08 11.06 -11.93
N LEU A 84 -0.98 10.74 -13.22
CA LEU A 84 -1.91 11.30 -14.22
C LEU A 84 -3.33 10.74 -14.13
N GLN A 85 -3.49 9.49 -13.66
CA GLN A 85 -4.73 8.71 -13.83
C GLN A 85 -5.35 8.18 -12.53
N ARG A 86 -4.57 8.03 -11.44
CA ARG A 86 -4.98 7.26 -10.26
C ARG A 86 -4.59 7.88 -8.91
N ALA A 87 -3.43 8.53 -8.82
CA ALA A 87 -2.87 9.02 -7.57
C ALA A 87 -3.10 10.50 -7.34
N ALA A 88 -3.40 10.88 -6.10
CA ALA A 88 -3.02 12.21 -5.62
C ALA A 88 -1.50 12.23 -5.45
N TRP A 89 -0.88 13.38 -5.72
CA TRP A 89 0.57 13.55 -5.69
C TRP A 89 0.98 14.81 -4.94
N GLY A 90 2.21 14.83 -4.43
CA GLY A 90 2.71 15.93 -3.64
C GLY A 90 4.16 15.78 -3.20
N LEU A 91 4.50 16.58 -2.20
CA LEU A 91 5.78 16.55 -1.49
C LEU A 91 5.56 16.20 -0.01
N SER A 92 6.50 15.47 0.56
CA SER A 92 6.61 15.17 1.98
C SER A 92 7.82 15.90 2.55
N HIS A 93 7.61 16.68 3.60
CA HIS A 93 8.69 17.48 4.23
C HIS A 93 9.25 16.77 5.47
N THR A 94 10.44 16.18 5.33
CA THR A 94 11.20 15.54 6.42
C THR A 94 11.94 16.59 7.26
N ARG A 95 12.85 16.17 8.16
CA ARG A 95 13.64 17.05 9.04
C ARG A 95 15.02 16.50 9.35
N VAL A 96 15.88 17.40 9.82
CA VAL A 96 17.23 17.09 10.31
C VAL A 96 17.17 16.19 11.58
N PRO A 97 18.08 15.22 11.74
CA PRO A 97 19.01 14.75 10.73
C PRO A 97 18.28 13.91 9.68
N THR A 98 18.54 14.19 8.42
CA THR A 98 17.94 13.51 7.26
C THR A 98 18.61 12.16 7.07
N GLU A 99 18.19 11.20 7.88
CA GLU A 99 18.71 9.83 7.97
C GLU A 99 17.51 8.87 8.03
N SER A 100 17.68 7.64 7.54
CA SER A 100 16.55 6.73 7.30
C SER A 100 15.72 6.49 8.57
N ARG A 101 16.35 6.17 9.71
CA ARG A 101 15.66 5.92 10.99
C ARG A 101 14.74 7.09 11.41
N PRO A 102 15.20 8.35 11.58
CA PRO A 102 14.34 9.50 11.85
C PRO A 102 13.13 9.62 10.93
N GLY A 103 13.30 9.39 9.62
CA GLY A 103 12.20 9.47 8.65
C GLY A 103 11.19 8.33 8.81
N HIS A 104 11.65 7.09 9.04
CA HIS A 104 10.80 5.95 9.39
C HIS A 104 9.96 6.23 10.65
N VAL A 105 10.54 6.80 11.70
CA VAL A 105 9.81 7.14 12.94
C VAL A 105 8.79 8.24 12.70
N ALA A 106 9.12 9.26 11.89
CA ALA A 106 8.16 10.27 11.46
C ALA A 106 6.98 9.67 10.67
N MET A 107 7.25 8.83 9.67
CA MET A 107 6.21 8.25 8.82
C MET A 107 5.32 7.22 9.53
N LEU A 108 5.88 6.41 10.44
CA LEU A 108 5.15 5.29 11.04
C LEU A 108 4.70 5.54 12.48
N GLY A 109 5.39 6.41 13.23
CA GLY A 109 5.00 6.86 14.59
C GLY A 109 4.42 8.27 14.63
N GLY A 110 4.61 9.08 13.58
CA GLY A 110 3.99 10.40 13.46
C GLY A 110 4.67 11.49 14.25
N PHE A 111 5.90 11.29 14.71
CA PHE A 111 6.69 12.28 15.45
C PHE A 111 8.16 12.24 15.02
N TYR A 112 8.86 13.35 15.20
CA TYR A 112 10.29 13.45 14.92
C TYR A 112 11.09 13.09 16.17
N GLU A 113 12.06 12.17 16.07
CA GLU A 113 12.95 11.84 17.18
C GLU A 113 13.83 13.05 17.58
N ASP A 114 14.22 13.09 18.86
CA ASP A 114 15.22 14.04 19.34
C ASP A 114 16.63 13.58 18.91
N VAL A 115 17.40 14.51 18.34
CA VAL A 115 18.82 14.34 18.00
C VAL A 115 19.64 13.84 19.20
N ALA A 116 19.27 14.24 20.42
CA ALA A 116 19.89 13.79 21.67
C ALA A 116 19.57 12.32 22.06
N SER A 117 18.63 11.68 21.38
CA SER A 117 18.33 10.24 21.47
C SER A 117 19.07 9.45 20.40
N ILE A 118 19.04 9.93 19.14
CA ILE A 118 19.71 9.31 17.99
C ILE A 118 21.22 9.17 18.25
N THR A 119 21.85 10.25 18.75
CA THR A 119 23.30 10.31 19.06
C THR A 119 23.80 9.35 20.15
N LYS A 120 22.92 8.55 20.79
CA LYS A 120 23.28 7.58 21.83
C LYS A 120 23.14 6.12 21.42
N GLY A 121 22.63 5.82 20.22
CA GLY A 121 22.29 4.46 19.82
C GLY A 121 22.06 4.32 18.31
N TRP A 122 22.94 4.89 17.48
CA TRP A 122 22.75 5.03 16.03
C TRP A 122 22.33 3.71 15.33
N GLN A 123 22.91 2.57 15.72
CA GLN A 123 22.63 1.24 15.16
C GLN A 123 21.70 0.35 16.03
N ALA A 124 21.06 0.88 17.08
CA ALA A 124 20.27 0.06 18.01
C ALA A 124 19.03 0.78 18.55
N ASN A 125 17.89 0.08 18.54
CA ASN A 125 16.63 0.54 19.15
C ASN A 125 16.74 0.66 20.69
N ALA A 126 17.38 1.72 21.17
CA ALA A 126 17.52 2.02 22.60
C ALA A 126 16.18 2.38 23.28
N VAL A 127 15.19 2.80 22.49
CA VAL A 127 13.80 3.04 22.89
C VAL A 127 12.88 2.50 21.80
N ALA A 128 11.86 1.73 22.18
CA ALA A 128 10.81 1.32 21.27
C ALA A 128 9.75 2.42 21.16
N PHE A 129 9.28 2.71 19.94
CA PHE A 129 8.19 3.64 19.68
C PHE A 129 6.91 2.90 19.27
N ASP A 130 5.77 3.51 19.58
CA ASP A 130 4.45 3.09 19.11
C ASP A 130 4.26 3.56 17.66
N SER A 131 3.84 2.66 16.78
CA SER A 131 3.75 2.90 15.34
C SER A 131 2.54 2.22 14.70
N LEU A 132 2.27 2.45 13.42
CA LEU A 132 1.18 1.79 12.70
C LEU A 132 1.22 0.25 12.83
N PHE A 133 2.40 -0.35 12.88
CA PHE A 133 2.60 -1.80 13.12
C PHE A 133 2.10 -2.28 14.50
N ASN A 134 1.93 -1.38 15.48
CA ASN A 134 1.30 -1.68 16.77
C ASN A 134 -0.22 -1.56 16.71
N ARG A 135 -0.76 -0.86 15.71
CA ARG A 135 -2.18 -0.52 15.58
C ARG A 135 -2.91 -1.37 14.53
N THR A 136 -2.20 -1.97 13.58
CA THR A 136 -2.77 -2.95 12.65
C THR A 136 -2.94 -4.33 13.28
N LEU A 137 -3.82 -5.15 12.72
CA LEU A 137 -4.03 -6.55 13.11
C LEU A 137 -2.81 -7.42 12.75
N ARG A 138 -2.32 -7.31 11.52
CA ARG A 138 -1.03 -7.87 11.07
C ARG A 138 -0.16 -6.81 10.39
N GLY A 139 1.12 -7.10 10.29
CA GLY A 139 2.05 -6.31 9.48
C GLY A 139 3.17 -7.15 8.89
N TRP A 140 3.71 -6.71 7.76
CA TRP A 140 4.84 -7.34 7.08
C TRP A 140 5.87 -6.28 6.68
N ALA A 141 7.16 -6.60 6.77
CA ALA A 141 8.24 -5.70 6.39
C ALA A 141 9.37 -6.45 5.66
N TRP A 142 9.78 -5.91 4.51
CA TRP A 142 10.87 -6.40 3.66
C TRP A 142 11.86 -5.26 3.37
N GLY A 143 13.17 -5.53 3.48
CA GLY A 143 14.22 -4.52 3.31
C GLY A 143 15.56 -4.93 3.95
N THR A 144 16.48 -3.98 4.12
CA THR A 144 17.72 -4.20 4.89
C THR A 144 17.48 -4.52 6.36
N HIS A 145 18.39 -5.30 6.94
CA HIS A 145 18.32 -5.71 8.35
C HIS A 145 18.24 -4.52 9.32
N GLU A 146 19.05 -3.48 9.10
CA GLU A 146 19.10 -2.31 9.99
C GLU A 146 17.77 -1.55 10.04
N VAL A 147 17.08 -1.45 8.90
CA VAL A 147 15.74 -0.85 8.81
C VAL A 147 14.66 -1.78 9.40
N VAL A 148 14.42 -2.96 8.81
CA VAL A 148 13.16 -3.68 9.10
C VAL A 148 13.09 -4.29 10.51
N GLN A 149 14.24 -4.52 11.16
CA GLN A 149 14.26 -5.00 12.55
C GLN A 149 13.73 -3.95 13.55
N MET A 150 13.70 -2.66 13.19
CA MET A 150 13.19 -1.63 14.10
C MET A 150 11.68 -1.80 14.40
N PHE A 151 10.94 -2.49 13.53
CA PHE A 151 9.51 -2.74 13.69
C PHE A 151 9.20 -3.98 14.54
N GLY A 152 10.14 -4.91 14.68
CA GLY A 152 9.90 -6.25 15.25
C GLY A 152 10.15 -6.42 16.75
N HIS A 153 10.84 -5.46 17.38
CA HIS A 153 11.30 -5.60 18.76
C HIS A 153 10.13 -5.84 19.74
N GLY A 154 10.10 -7.04 20.34
CA GLY A 154 9.07 -7.47 21.30
C GLY A 154 7.71 -7.86 20.70
N ARG A 155 7.59 -8.05 19.37
CA ARG A 155 6.28 -8.14 18.66
C ARG A 155 6.04 -9.49 17.96
N SER A 156 6.52 -10.58 18.54
CA SER A 156 6.45 -11.93 17.97
C SER A 156 5.01 -12.42 17.77
N GLY A 157 4.58 -12.52 16.51
CA GLY A 157 3.29 -13.09 16.12
C GLY A 157 2.50 -12.21 15.14
N TYR A 158 2.55 -10.89 15.32
CA TYR A 158 1.75 -9.93 14.54
C TYR A 158 2.52 -9.27 13.40
N VAL A 159 3.82 -9.00 13.59
CA VAL A 159 4.68 -8.35 12.58
C VAL A 159 5.66 -9.39 12.03
N LYS A 160 5.62 -9.62 10.71
CA LYS A 160 6.51 -10.54 10.00
C LYS A 160 7.60 -9.77 9.28
N ILE A 161 8.85 -10.01 9.66
CA ILE A 161 10.01 -9.34 9.11
C ILE A 161 10.85 -10.32 8.30
N GLN A 162 11.23 -9.90 7.10
CA GLN A 162 12.19 -10.60 6.26
C GLN A 162 13.27 -9.59 5.83
N SER A 163 14.39 -9.59 6.56
CA SER A 163 15.57 -8.80 6.16
C SER A 163 16.30 -9.47 5.00
N SER A 164 17.00 -8.68 4.19
CA SER A 164 17.95 -9.19 3.20
C SER A 164 18.99 -10.15 3.81
N PRO A 165 19.49 -11.14 3.05
CA PRO A 165 20.65 -11.93 3.46
C PRO A 165 21.90 -11.05 3.55
N ASP A 166 22.81 -11.35 4.48
CA ASP A 166 24.07 -10.61 4.65
C ASP A 166 24.94 -10.68 3.38
N GLU A 167 24.90 -11.80 2.65
CA GLU A 167 25.60 -11.98 1.38
C GLU A 167 25.09 -11.03 0.29
N LEU A 168 23.83 -10.60 0.35
CA LEU A 168 23.28 -9.62 -0.59
C LEU A 168 23.93 -8.24 -0.36
N ASN A 169 24.18 -7.88 0.90
CA ASN A 169 24.83 -6.63 1.30
C ASN A 169 26.35 -6.61 0.93
N ASP A 170 26.93 -7.77 0.63
CA ASP A 170 28.25 -7.90 -0.01
C ASP A 170 28.16 -7.83 -1.55
N LEU A 171 27.05 -8.27 -2.16
CA LEU A 171 26.83 -8.24 -3.62
C LEU A 171 26.37 -6.88 -4.15
N THR A 172 25.67 -6.06 -3.35
CA THR A 172 25.28 -4.68 -3.72
C THR A 172 26.47 -3.79 -4.07
N LYS A 173 27.68 -4.12 -3.59
CA LYS A 173 28.97 -3.51 -3.98
C LYS A 173 29.30 -3.65 -5.48
N HIS A 174 28.57 -4.49 -6.20
CA HIS A 174 28.70 -4.74 -7.64
C HIS A 174 27.37 -4.59 -8.40
N ASN A 175 26.21 -4.80 -7.75
CA ASN A 175 24.90 -4.48 -8.31
C ASN A 175 23.90 -4.09 -7.22
N THR A 176 23.81 -2.80 -6.89
CA THR A 176 22.93 -2.23 -5.86
C THR A 176 21.46 -2.64 -6.04
N THR A 177 21.00 -2.77 -7.28
CA THR A 177 19.59 -3.04 -7.62
C THR A 177 19.09 -4.46 -7.33
N GLU A 178 19.97 -5.38 -6.92
CA GLU A 178 19.56 -6.75 -6.53
C GLU A 178 18.76 -6.79 -5.23
N LEU A 179 18.93 -5.80 -4.36
CA LEU A 179 18.22 -5.69 -3.08
C LEU A 179 16.75 -5.32 -3.26
N ASP A 180 16.45 -4.26 -4.02
CA ASP A 180 15.09 -3.90 -4.45
C ASP A 180 14.39 -5.08 -5.14
N ALA A 181 15.10 -5.77 -6.04
CA ALA A 181 14.58 -6.94 -6.74
C ALA A 181 14.24 -8.09 -5.78
N TRP A 182 15.09 -8.34 -4.77
CA TRP A 182 14.84 -9.32 -3.73
C TRP A 182 13.62 -8.95 -2.87
N VAL A 183 13.51 -7.69 -2.44
CA VAL A 183 12.38 -7.16 -1.63
C VAL A 183 11.06 -7.36 -2.37
N VAL A 184 10.99 -6.94 -3.64
CA VAL A 184 9.79 -7.09 -4.47
C VAL A 184 9.46 -8.56 -4.72
N GLU A 185 10.45 -9.44 -4.84
CA GLU A 185 10.20 -10.87 -5.05
C GLU A 185 9.67 -11.57 -3.80
N ARG A 186 10.22 -11.28 -2.61
CA ARG A 186 9.67 -11.81 -1.36
C ARG A 186 8.24 -11.32 -1.10
N PHE A 187 7.96 -10.06 -1.41
CA PHE A 187 6.59 -9.53 -1.38
C PHE A 187 5.66 -10.27 -2.36
N ILE A 188 6.04 -10.42 -3.63
CA ILE A 188 5.23 -11.09 -4.67
C ILE A 188 5.07 -12.60 -4.40
N GLU A 189 6.01 -13.23 -3.69
CA GLU A 189 5.86 -14.58 -3.17
C GLU A 189 4.86 -14.63 -2.01
N SER A 190 4.88 -13.65 -1.10
CA SER A 190 3.89 -13.54 -0.03
C SER A 190 2.46 -13.42 -0.55
N LEU A 191 2.23 -12.80 -1.72
CA LEU A 191 0.89 -12.74 -2.33
C LEU A 191 0.31 -14.11 -2.72
N LYS A 192 1.10 -15.19 -2.65
CA LYS A 192 0.71 -16.57 -2.96
C LYS A 192 0.60 -17.46 -1.71
N ASP A 193 1.17 -17.02 -0.58
CA ASP A 193 1.15 -17.74 0.69
C ASP A 193 -0.15 -17.44 1.44
N LYS A 194 -1.12 -18.34 1.35
CA LYS A 194 -2.44 -18.21 1.99
C LYS A 194 -2.40 -18.29 3.52
N THR A 195 -1.42 -18.96 4.11
CA THR A 195 -1.36 -19.17 5.58
C THR A 195 -0.58 -18.06 6.29
N SER A 196 0.27 -17.36 5.55
CA SER A 196 1.28 -16.53 6.19
C SER A 196 1.69 -15.26 5.41
N GLY A 197 1.43 -15.19 4.11
CA GLY A 197 1.74 -14.03 3.28
C GLY A 197 0.77 -12.88 3.47
N PHE A 198 0.91 -11.81 2.68
CA PHE A 198 0.19 -10.55 2.90
C PHE A 198 -1.33 -10.78 3.00
N PHE A 199 -1.98 -11.25 1.94
CA PHE A 199 -3.43 -11.51 1.91
C PHE A 199 -3.86 -12.81 2.63
N SER A 200 -3.20 -13.18 3.73
CA SER A 200 -3.59 -14.30 4.57
C SER A 200 -4.61 -13.87 5.63
N GLN A 201 -5.80 -14.48 5.57
CA GLN A 201 -6.90 -14.30 6.53
C GLN A 201 -6.81 -15.24 7.76
N ASP A 202 -5.74 -16.03 7.91
CA ASP A 202 -5.50 -16.80 9.14
C ASP A 202 -5.52 -15.83 10.35
N PRO A 203 -6.02 -16.23 11.54
CA PRO A 203 -5.99 -15.36 12.71
C PRO A 203 -4.56 -15.01 13.13
N ALA A 204 -4.37 -13.79 13.65
CA ALA A 204 -3.07 -13.31 14.13
C ALA A 204 -2.87 -13.68 15.62
N GLY A 205 -2.62 -14.96 15.91
CA GLY A 205 -2.52 -15.42 17.30
C GLY A 205 -3.87 -15.39 18.04
N PRO A 206 -3.90 -15.28 19.38
CA PRO A 206 -5.14 -15.21 20.14
C PRO A 206 -5.86 -13.87 19.91
N LEU A 207 -7.13 -13.94 19.51
CA LEU A 207 -8.02 -12.80 19.24
C LEU A 207 -8.41 -11.98 20.50
N GLU A 208 -7.96 -12.40 21.67
CA GLU A 208 -8.37 -11.86 22.98
C GLU A 208 -7.69 -10.54 23.37
N GLU A 209 -6.46 -10.29 22.92
CA GLU A 209 -5.59 -9.30 23.61
C GLU A 209 -5.81 -7.82 23.24
N ASP A 210 -6.32 -7.49 22.03
CA ASP A 210 -6.63 -6.09 21.67
C ASP A 210 -7.64 -5.97 20.51
N ARG A 211 -8.90 -5.63 20.84
CA ARG A 211 -9.97 -5.36 19.86
C ARG A 211 -9.84 -4.02 19.11
N THR A 212 -8.88 -3.16 19.45
CA THR A 212 -8.66 -1.87 18.77
C THR A 212 -7.77 -1.98 17.53
N ARG A 213 -7.17 -3.16 17.30
CA ARG A 213 -6.26 -3.44 16.18
C ARG A 213 -7.02 -4.02 14.99
N ARG A 214 -6.92 -3.36 13.83
CA ARG A 214 -7.67 -3.67 12.59
C ARG A 214 -6.82 -3.44 11.35
N GLY A 215 -7.16 -4.08 10.24
CA GLY A 215 -6.46 -3.90 8.97
C GLY A 215 -5.00 -4.37 8.98
N HIS A 216 -4.31 -4.15 7.86
CA HIS A 216 -3.06 -4.83 7.52
C HIS A 216 -2.09 -3.89 6.82
N ILE A 217 -0.82 -3.90 7.23
CA ILE A 217 0.22 -3.05 6.63
C ILE A 217 1.39 -3.85 6.05
N ALA A 218 1.70 -3.61 4.77
CA ALA A 218 2.96 -4.02 4.15
C ALA A 218 3.92 -2.82 4.09
N PHE A 219 5.19 -3.06 4.42
CA PHE A 219 6.28 -2.13 4.24
C PHE A 219 7.35 -2.73 3.34
N LEU A 220 7.65 -2.06 2.22
CA LEU A 220 8.69 -2.43 1.28
C LEU A 220 9.72 -1.30 1.28
N HIS A 221 10.87 -1.54 1.92
CA HIS A 221 12.02 -0.65 1.85
C HIS A 221 12.86 -1.01 0.60
N LEU A 222 13.03 -0.03 -0.28
CA LEU A 222 13.82 -0.07 -1.51
C LEU A 222 15.03 0.85 -1.29
N ASP A 223 16.22 0.29 -1.50
CA ASP A 223 17.48 0.72 -0.87
C ASP A 223 18.54 1.08 -1.93
N ALA A 224 18.32 0.65 -3.18
CA ALA A 224 19.27 0.86 -4.27
C ALA A 224 19.45 2.34 -4.67
N ALA A 225 18.58 3.25 -4.24
CA ALA A 225 18.68 4.67 -4.57
C ALA A 225 19.77 5.37 -3.75
N ASP A 226 19.68 5.39 -2.42
CA ASP A 226 20.72 5.91 -1.52
C ASP A 226 22.11 5.39 -1.88
N HIS A 227 22.26 4.07 -2.00
CA HIS A 227 23.53 3.45 -2.37
C HIS A 227 24.11 3.92 -3.72
N VAL A 228 23.25 4.26 -4.71
CA VAL A 228 23.70 4.83 -6.00
C VAL A 228 23.92 6.34 -5.90
N GLY A 229 23.14 7.05 -5.09
CA GLY A 229 23.33 8.48 -4.77
C GLY A 229 24.68 8.73 -4.10
N HIS A 230 25.03 7.95 -3.07
CA HIS A 230 26.34 8.00 -2.44
C HIS A 230 27.50 7.64 -3.39
N SER A 231 27.35 6.59 -4.20
CA SER A 231 28.47 6.04 -4.99
C SER A 231 28.69 6.74 -6.34
N SER A 232 27.63 6.98 -7.11
CA SER A 232 27.69 7.52 -8.48
C SER A 232 27.26 8.98 -8.60
N LYS A 233 26.56 9.51 -7.58
CA LYS A 233 25.98 10.86 -7.49
C LYS A 233 24.68 11.00 -8.29
N PRO A 234 23.65 11.73 -7.81
CA PRO A 234 22.31 11.58 -8.38
C PRO A 234 22.12 12.13 -9.81
N SER A 235 22.89 13.14 -10.20
CA SER A 235 22.91 13.64 -11.59
C SER A 235 23.63 12.70 -12.59
N SER A 236 24.16 11.56 -12.13
CA SER A 236 24.79 10.51 -12.98
C SER A 236 23.80 9.75 -13.86
N ASP A 237 24.28 9.05 -14.89
CA ASP A 237 23.41 8.19 -15.70
C ASP A 237 23.13 6.85 -15.02
N GLU A 238 24.00 6.43 -14.09
CA GLU A 238 23.82 5.32 -13.17
C GLU A 238 22.59 5.52 -12.27
N TYR A 239 22.42 6.69 -11.65
CA TYR A 239 21.23 7.02 -10.85
C TYR A 239 19.97 7.08 -11.71
N LYS A 240 20.04 7.65 -12.93
CA LYS A 240 18.92 7.61 -13.89
C LYS A 240 18.56 6.18 -14.35
N LEU A 241 19.51 5.25 -14.35
CA LEU A 241 19.24 3.82 -14.60
C LEU A 241 18.62 3.13 -13.37
N MET A 242 19.04 3.49 -12.16
CA MET A 242 18.40 3.07 -10.91
C MET A 242 16.94 3.55 -10.85
N LEU A 243 16.63 4.81 -11.19
CA LEU A 243 15.25 5.31 -11.21
C LEU A 243 14.35 4.57 -12.21
N ARG A 244 14.90 4.06 -13.33
CA ARG A 244 14.17 3.17 -14.26
C ARG A 244 13.93 1.78 -13.67
N HIS A 245 14.86 1.28 -12.84
CA HIS A 245 14.68 0.05 -12.09
C HIS A 245 13.55 0.21 -11.07
N LEU A 246 13.58 1.27 -10.26
CA LEU A 246 12.57 1.63 -9.26
C LEU A 246 11.16 1.76 -9.87
N ASP A 247 11.00 2.50 -10.97
CA ASP A 247 9.75 2.62 -11.73
C ASP A 247 9.21 1.26 -12.21
N GLY A 248 10.12 0.36 -12.61
CA GLY A 248 9.82 -1.03 -12.96
C GLY A 248 9.41 -1.89 -11.75
N GLN A 249 10.06 -1.70 -10.59
CA GLN A 249 9.78 -2.43 -9.36
C GLN A 249 8.42 -2.06 -8.77
N VAL A 250 8.12 -0.76 -8.62
CA VAL A 250 6.80 -0.29 -8.19
C VAL A 250 5.71 -0.79 -9.14
N ALA A 251 5.98 -0.83 -10.45
CA ALA A 251 5.04 -1.39 -11.42
C ALA A 251 4.84 -2.92 -11.32
N ARG A 252 5.88 -3.70 -10.94
CA ARG A 252 5.74 -5.14 -10.60
C ARG A 252 4.83 -5.31 -9.39
N VAL A 253 5.09 -4.57 -8.32
CA VAL A 253 4.35 -4.60 -7.05
C VAL A 253 2.87 -4.26 -7.25
N VAL A 254 2.57 -3.10 -7.85
CA VAL A 254 1.19 -2.64 -8.11
C VAL A 254 0.44 -3.62 -9.01
N LYS A 255 1.08 -4.16 -10.05
CA LYS A 255 0.47 -5.16 -10.92
C LYS A 255 0.14 -6.44 -10.14
N ALA A 256 1.07 -6.94 -9.33
CA ALA A 256 0.89 -8.19 -8.59
C ALA A 256 -0.25 -8.09 -7.56
N VAL A 257 -0.36 -6.96 -6.83
CA VAL A 257 -1.49 -6.70 -5.93
C VAL A 257 -2.81 -6.67 -6.68
N ILE A 258 -2.90 -5.92 -7.78
CA ILE A 258 -4.14 -5.83 -8.58
C ILE A 258 -4.55 -7.20 -9.15
N GLN A 259 -3.58 -8.08 -9.44
CA GLN A 259 -3.86 -9.45 -9.87
C GLN A 259 -4.27 -10.41 -8.73
N ALA A 260 -4.05 -10.05 -7.47
CA ALA A 260 -4.35 -10.89 -6.30
C ALA A 260 -5.65 -10.49 -5.56
N GLN A 261 -5.92 -9.18 -5.42
CA GLN A 261 -7.09 -8.64 -4.69
C GLN A 261 -7.87 -7.54 -5.46
N GLY A 262 -7.50 -7.27 -6.72
CA GLY A 262 -8.06 -6.14 -7.47
C GLY A 262 -7.50 -4.79 -7.05
N SER A 263 -7.98 -3.70 -7.67
CA SER A 263 -7.45 -2.34 -7.46
C SER A 263 -8.12 -1.54 -6.34
N ASN A 264 -9.17 -2.06 -5.73
CA ASN A 264 -10.09 -1.27 -4.91
C ASN A 264 -10.05 -1.64 -3.42
N LYS A 265 -9.38 -2.75 -3.04
CA LYS A 265 -9.24 -3.23 -1.66
C LYS A 265 -7.91 -2.83 -0.99
N VAL A 266 -7.00 -2.15 -1.70
CA VAL A 266 -5.65 -1.84 -1.20
C VAL A 266 -5.33 -0.37 -1.41
N ALA A 267 -4.91 0.29 -0.33
CA ALA A 267 -4.32 1.62 -0.30
C ALA A 267 -2.81 1.53 -0.52
N PHE A 268 -2.26 2.45 -1.29
CA PHE A 268 -0.84 2.51 -1.64
C PHE A 268 -0.28 3.89 -1.28
N VAL A 269 0.90 3.89 -0.68
CA VAL A 269 1.74 5.07 -0.46
C VAL A 269 3.11 4.80 -1.07
N PHE A 270 3.61 5.75 -1.86
CA PHE A 270 4.99 5.77 -2.36
C PHE A 270 5.65 7.10 -1.98
N THR A 271 6.80 7.05 -1.31
CA THR A 271 7.53 8.21 -0.80
C THR A 271 8.99 7.85 -0.46
N ALA A 272 9.76 8.81 0.06
CA ALA A 272 11.08 8.58 0.65
C ALA A 272 11.19 9.19 2.07
N ASP A 273 12.12 8.68 2.87
CA ASP A 273 12.41 9.15 4.23
C ASP A 273 13.32 10.40 4.28
N HIS A 274 14.28 10.49 3.36
CA HIS A 274 15.00 11.71 3.02
C HIS A 274 15.31 11.80 1.53
N GLY A 275 15.94 12.91 1.15
CA GLY A 275 16.68 13.01 -0.11
C GLY A 275 18.18 13.15 0.12
N MET A 276 18.91 13.45 -0.94
CA MET A 276 20.37 13.52 -1.00
C MET A 276 20.78 14.83 -1.68
N THR A 277 22.00 15.30 -1.39
CA THR A 277 22.62 16.40 -2.15
C THR A 277 23.33 15.89 -3.40
N GLU A 278 23.53 16.78 -4.38
CA GLU A 278 24.36 16.57 -5.60
C GLU A 278 25.70 15.85 -5.33
N TRP A 279 26.29 16.09 -4.16
CA TRP A 279 27.57 15.53 -3.72
C TRP A 279 27.46 14.11 -3.18
N GLY A 280 26.28 13.48 -3.22
CA GLY A 280 25.98 12.16 -2.71
C GLY A 280 26.26 12.08 -1.21
N SER A 281 25.62 12.97 -0.46
CA SER A 281 25.56 13.01 1.00
C SER A 281 24.20 13.51 1.47
N HIS A 282 23.71 12.95 2.58
CA HIS A 282 22.53 13.40 3.33
C HIS A 282 22.93 13.65 4.81
N GLY A 283 21.96 13.67 5.74
CA GLY A 283 22.15 13.85 7.18
C GLY A 283 22.02 15.28 7.70
N ALA A 284 22.06 16.29 6.83
CA ALA A 284 21.91 17.70 7.16
C ALA A 284 20.46 18.19 6.99
N GLY A 285 20.20 19.13 6.07
CA GLY A 285 18.98 19.96 6.11
C GLY A 285 18.84 20.98 4.98
N SER A 286 19.46 20.72 3.83
CA SER A 286 19.19 21.42 2.58
C SER A 286 17.83 21.01 1.99
N LEU A 287 17.36 21.68 0.93
CA LEU A 287 16.09 21.32 0.30
C LEU A 287 16.16 19.94 -0.39
N HIS A 288 17.26 19.66 -1.09
CA HIS A 288 17.58 18.36 -1.67
C HIS A 288 17.44 17.21 -0.66
N GLU A 289 17.84 17.44 0.60
CA GLU A 289 17.74 16.42 1.66
C GLU A 289 16.36 16.35 2.34
N THR A 290 15.57 17.43 2.30
CA THR A 290 14.38 17.60 3.17
C THR A 290 13.02 17.51 2.48
N VAL A 291 12.99 17.46 1.15
CA VAL A 291 11.76 17.42 0.35
C VAL A 291 11.69 16.10 -0.43
N THR A 292 10.85 15.18 0.02
CA THR A 292 10.71 13.84 -0.57
C THR A 292 9.42 13.70 -1.42
N PRO A 293 9.38 12.81 -2.42
CA PRO A 293 8.22 12.66 -3.28
C PRO A 293 7.05 12.04 -2.52
N LEU A 294 5.81 12.29 -2.96
CA LEU A 294 4.63 11.59 -2.44
C LEU A 294 3.63 11.26 -3.55
N LEU A 295 3.28 9.98 -3.67
CA LEU A 295 2.13 9.51 -4.44
C LEU A 295 1.25 8.63 -3.54
N VAL A 296 -0.06 8.87 -3.54
CA VAL A 296 -1.05 8.04 -2.80
C VAL A 296 -2.24 7.67 -3.70
N TRP A 297 -2.66 6.41 -3.69
CA TRP A 297 -3.75 5.89 -4.53
C TRP A 297 -4.36 4.60 -3.98
N GLY A 298 -5.51 4.18 -4.53
CA GLY A 298 -6.18 2.92 -4.17
C GLY A 298 -7.33 3.14 -3.20
N ALA A 299 -7.54 2.20 -2.27
CA ALA A 299 -8.54 2.33 -1.20
C ALA A 299 -8.28 3.58 -0.34
N GLY A 300 -9.34 4.16 0.22
CA GLY A 300 -9.32 5.36 1.08
C GLY A 300 -8.87 6.68 0.43
N PHE A 301 -8.07 6.66 -0.64
CA PHE A 301 -7.45 7.84 -1.23
C PHE A 301 -8.27 8.45 -2.39
N ALA A 302 -8.35 9.78 -2.39
CA ALA A 302 -8.84 10.53 -3.53
C ALA A 302 -7.87 10.45 -4.72
N GLY A 303 -8.42 10.40 -5.94
CA GLY A 303 -7.64 10.44 -7.18
C GLY A 303 -7.04 11.83 -7.49
N PRO A 304 -6.40 11.99 -8.67
CA PRO A 304 -5.68 13.20 -9.02
C PRO A 304 -6.58 14.44 -9.16
N ASP A 305 -6.34 15.46 -8.34
CA ASP A 305 -7.05 16.76 -8.31
C ASP A 305 -6.77 17.59 -9.58
N PRO A 306 -7.75 17.78 -10.49
CA PRO A 306 -7.55 18.51 -11.73
C PRO A 306 -7.66 20.03 -11.50
N MET A 307 -6.67 20.78 -11.97
CA MET A 307 -6.66 22.24 -11.89
C MET A 307 -7.88 22.84 -12.64
N PRO A 308 -8.72 23.68 -11.99
CA PRO A 308 -10.00 24.15 -12.57
C PRO A 308 -9.88 24.96 -13.88
N LYS A 309 -8.67 25.41 -14.22
CA LYS A 309 -8.29 26.04 -15.48
C LYS A 309 -6.85 25.63 -15.81
N PRO A 310 -6.41 25.65 -17.08
CA PRO A 310 -5.00 25.52 -17.42
C PRO A 310 -4.24 26.76 -16.93
N VAL A 311 -3.69 26.68 -15.71
CA VAL A 311 -2.95 27.78 -15.08
C VAL A 311 -1.55 27.86 -15.72
N GLN A 312 -1.37 28.80 -16.65
CA GLN A 312 -0.10 29.05 -17.34
C GLN A 312 0.89 29.89 -16.49
N THR A 313 0.89 29.72 -15.17
CA THR A 313 1.88 30.35 -14.30
C THR A 313 3.23 29.66 -14.48
N LYS A 314 4.25 30.43 -14.87
CA LYS A 314 5.66 30.07 -14.67
C LYS A 314 6.15 30.42 -13.26
N GLU A 315 5.22 30.63 -12.33
CA GLU A 315 5.52 30.89 -10.94
C GLU A 315 5.86 29.56 -10.29
N VAL A 316 7.08 29.54 -9.75
CA VAL A 316 7.69 28.46 -9.01
C VAL A 316 7.81 28.87 -7.55
N ASP A 317 7.90 27.90 -6.65
CA ASP A 317 8.07 28.16 -5.22
C ASP A 317 9.54 28.15 -4.78
N GLN A 318 9.76 28.02 -3.46
CA GLN A 318 11.09 28.01 -2.85
C GLN A 318 11.91 26.73 -3.14
N TYR A 319 11.29 25.66 -3.65
CA TYR A 319 11.93 24.42 -4.11
C TYR A 319 12.12 24.44 -5.64
N GLY A 320 11.87 25.58 -6.30
CA GLY A 320 11.82 25.69 -7.76
C GLY A 320 10.60 25.01 -8.40
N LEU A 321 9.83 24.19 -7.68
CA LEU A 321 8.74 23.41 -8.26
C LEU A 321 7.48 24.25 -8.57
N PRO A 322 6.67 23.84 -9.58
CA PRO A 322 5.36 24.41 -9.83
C PRO A 322 4.28 23.83 -8.88
N SER A 323 3.25 24.62 -8.58
CA SER A 323 2.11 24.21 -7.74
C SER A 323 1.19 23.14 -8.37
N HIS A 324 1.45 22.74 -9.62
CA HIS A 324 0.76 21.68 -10.35
C HIS A 324 1.68 21.12 -11.44
N SER A 325 1.48 19.88 -11.85
CA SER A 325 2.11 19.30 -13.04
C SER A 325 1.09 18.55 -13.87
N TYR A 326 1.18 18.67 -15.20
CA TYR A 326 0.18 18.16 -16.15
C TYR A 326 -1.27 18.54 -15.83
N GLY A 327 -1.47 19.69 -15.16
CA GLY A 327 -2.79 20.13 -14.70
C GLY A 327 -3.33 19.32 -13.52
N ARG A 328 -2.50 18.59 -12.77
CA ARG A 328 -2.81 17.95 -11.49
C ARG A 328 -2.21 18.77 -10.36
N ARG A 329 -3.03 19.23 -9.41
CA ARG A 329 -2.56 20.02 -8.26
C ARG A 329 -1.57 19.22 -7.43
N ARG A 330 -0.44 19.83 -7.08
CA ARG A 330 0.50 19.28 -6.10
C ARG A 330 -0.06 19.47 -4.69
N ARG A 331 0.01 18.45 -3.84
CA ARG A 331 -0.24 18.56 -2.39
C ARG A 331 1.09 18.66 -1.64
N GLU A 332 1.04 19.09 -0.38
CA GLU A 332 2.20 19.14 0.50
C GLU A 332 1.77 18.75 1.91
N LEU A 333 2.59 17.96 2.58
CA LEU A 333 2.42 17.63 4.00
C LEU A 333 3.79 17.55 4.69
N LYS A 334 3.79 17.55 6.03
CA LYS A 334 5.00 17.17 6.76
C LYS A 334 5.07 15.65 6.77
N GLN A 335 6.27 15.08 6.71
CA GLN A 335 6.43 13.62 6.77
C GLN A 335 5.76 12.97 8.00
N ALA A 336 5.77 13.66 9.16
CA ALA A 336 5.05 13.22 10.36
C ALA A 336 3.51 13.18 10.22
N ASP A 337 2.94 13.91 9.24
CA ASP A 337 1.51 13.88 8.91
C ASP A 337 1.14 12.62 8.07
N LEU A 338 2.11 11.86 7.53
CA LEU A 338 1.85 10.57 6.85
C LEU A 338 1.31 9.51 7.81
N CYS A 339 1.79 9.49 9.06
CA CYS A 339 1.31 8.55 10.07
C CYS A 339 -0.20 8.67 10.35
N PRO A 340 -0.77 9.83 10.70
CA PRO A 340 -2.21 9.97 10.89
C PRO A 340 -3.02 9.84 9.59
N LEU A 341 -2.43 10.15 8.42
CA LEU A 341 -3.05 9.89 7.12
C LEU A 341 -3.24 8.38 6.88
N MET A 342 -2.18 7.59 7.05
CA MET A 342 -2.22 6.14 6.91
C MET A 342 -3.10 5.47 7.99
N ALA A 343 -3.07 5.99 9.23
CA ALA A 343 -3.96 5.52 10.30
C ALA A 343 -5.44 5.70 9.95
N GLY A 344 -5.80 6.87 9.40
CA GLY A 344 -7.16 7.18 8.97
C GLY A 344 -7.65 6.31 7.82
N VAL A 345 -6.77 5.93 6.88
CA VAL A 345 -7.10 4.99 5.79
C VAL A 345 -7.23 3.56 6.29
N LEU A 346 -6.42 3.13 7.26
CA LEU A 346 -6.50 1.81 7.89
C LEU A 346 -7.65 1.67 8.92
N GLY A 347 -8.38 2.75 9.23
CA GLY A 347 -9.39 2.77 10.29
C GLY A 347 -8.85 2.58 11.71
N VAL A 348 -7.53 2.67 11.92
CA VAL A 348 -6.88 2.38 13.21
C VAL A 348 -6.64 3.65 14.04
N PRO A 349 -6.59 3.55 15.38
CA PRO A 349 -6.25 4.69 16.22
C PRO A 349 -4.82 5.19 15.92
N ILE A 350 -4.61 6.51 15.87
CA ILE A 350 -3.31 7.13 15.57
C ILE A 350 -2.27 6.78 16.64
N PRO A 351 -1.02 6.40 16.26
CA PRO A 351 0.11 6.15 17.17
C PRO A 351 0.37 7.26 18.20
N LEU A 352 0.82 6.84 19.39
CA LEU A 352 1.04 7.72 20.54
C LEU A 352 2.19 8.70 20.30
N ASN A 353 2.00 9.94 20.75
CA ASN A 353 2.89 11.09 20.54
C ASN A 353 2.91 11.67 19.12
N SER A 354 2.10 11.18 18.17
CA SER A 354 1.97 11.77 16.84
C SER A 354 1.66 13.28 16.91
N VAL A 355 2.43 14.11 16.21
CA VAL A 355 2.32 15.58 16.21
C VAL A 355 1.31 16.09 15.18
N VAL A 356 0.15 15.44 15.18
CA VAL A 356 -0.90 15.44 14.15
C VAL A 356 -1.18 16.82 13.52
N ARG A 357 -1.09 16.86 12.19
CA ARG A 357 -1.88 17.76 11.34
C ARG A 357 -2.68 16.92 10.34
N LEU A 358 -3.99 16.80 10.56
CA LEU A 358 -4.88 16.16 9.59
C LEU A 358 -5.09 17.09 8.40
N TRP A 359 -4.94 16.53 7.20
CA TRP A 359 -5.25 17.18 5.93
C TRP A 359 -6.40 16.40 5.28
N PHE A 360 -7.59 17.01 5.28
CA PHE A 360 -8.79 16.56 4.57
C PHE A 360 -9.03 17.49 3.37
#